data_AF-A0A1S8FIN2-F1
#
_entry.id   AF-A0A1S8FIN2-F1
#
_cell.length_a   1.000
_cell.length_b   1.000
_cell.length_c   1.000
_cell.angle_alpha   90.00
_cell.angle_beta   90.00
_cell.angle_gamma   90.00
#
_symmetry.space_group_name_H-M   'P 1'
#
loop_
_entity.id
_entity.type
_entity.pdbx_description
1 polymer ?
#
loop_
_entity_poly.entity_id
_entity_poly.type
_entity_poly.pdbx_seq_one_letter_code
_entity_poly.pdbx_strand_id
1 'polypeptide(L)'
;MQKNLLPIAFFVAFTPGLFAMTFAGAGENMTYFEHAKLSVEHCESRGFSRRADYSAWREKNEHTYRETVNAIRDEAAKRGLPKAEQELILAESIKAAKTLSQENISKRGVPCEKYGAVLQMYSDLLKR
;
A
#
# COMPACT_ATOMS: atom_id res chain seq x y z
N MET A 1 65.37 -8.45 9.49
CA MET A 1 64.09 -8.38 10.22
C MET A 1 63.15 -7.45 9.45
N GLN A 2 62.27 -8.01 8.62
CA GLN A 2 61.31 -7.24 7.81
C GLN A 2 59.91 -7.57 8.35
N LYS A 3 59.24 -6.57 8.93
CA LYS A 3 57.87 -6.67 9.42
C LYS A 3 56.92 -6.28 8.29
N ASN A 4 56.27 -7.26 7.68
CA ASN A 4 55.20 -7.03 6.70
C ASN A 4 53.91 -6.71 7.46
N LEU A 5 53.47 -5.44 7.39
CA LEU A 5 52.15 -5.00 7.79
C LEU A 5 51.16 -5.31 6.66
N LEU A 6 50.25 -6.26 6.91
CA LEU A 6 49.06 -6.49 6.09
C LEU A 6 47.97 -5.47 6.49
N PRO A 7 47.42 -4.69 5.55
CA PRO A 7 46.21 -3.92 5.82
C PRO A 7 44.99 -4.86 5.79
N ILE A 8 44.32 -5.01 6.93
CA ILE A 8 43.01 -5.65 7.02
C ILE A 8 42.00 -4.70 6.37
N ALA A 9 41.57 -5.05 5.16
CA ALA A 9 40.49 -4.36 4.46
C ALA A 9 39.17 -4.59 5.22
N PHE A 10 38.63 -3.53 5.81
CA PHE A 10 37.28 -3.49 6.37
C PHE A 10 36.29 -3.54 5.19
N PHE A 11 35.77 -4.73 4.86
CA PHE A 11 34.62 -4.85 3.98
C PHE A 11 33.39 -4.33 4.73
N VAL A 12 33.05 -3.06 4.49
CA VAL A 12 31.70 -2.55 4.78
C VAL A 12 30.77 -3.26 3.79
N ALA A 13 30.16 -4.35 4.25
CA ALA A 13 29.04 -4.97 3.55
C ALA A 13 27.89 -3.96 3.55
N PHE A 14 27.83 -3.13 2.52
CA PHE A 14 26.65 -2.35 2.20
C PHE A 14 25.60 -3.35 1.73
N THR A 15 24.88 -3.97 2.67
CA THR A 15 23.60 -4.60 2.33
C THR A 15 22.74 -3.48 1.75
N PRO A 16 22.35 -3.54 0.46
CA PRO A 16 21.36 -2.60 -0.03
C PRO A 16 20.11 -2.89 0.80
N GLY A 17 19.81 -2.01 1.74
CA GLY A 17 18.55 -2.03 2.43
C GLY A 17 17.49 -1.95 1.35
N LEU A 18 16.82 -3.07 1.10
CA LEU A 18 15.51 -3.06 0.49
C LEU A 18 14.72 -2.04 1.30
N PHE A 19 14.43 -0.88 0.72
CA PHE A 19 13.69 0.18 1.39
C PHE A 19 12.31 -0.39 1.70
N ALA A 20 12.12 -0.92 2.90
CA ALA A 20 10.84 -1.44 3.33
C ALA A 20 9.82 -0.30 3.34
N MET A 21 8.61 -0.57 2.86
CA MET A 21 7.51 0.38 2.85
C MET A 21 7.33 1.03 4.22
N THR A 22 7.26 2.37 4.25
CA THR A 22 7.05 3.12 5.49
C THR A 22 5.58 3.06 5.91
N PHE A 23 5.29 3.28 7.20
CA PHE A 23 3.92 3.37 7.70
C PHE A 23 3.08 4.43 6.96
N ALA A 24 3.67 5.60 6.69
CA ALA A 24 3.01 6.66 5.93
C ALA A 24 2.69 6.23 4.50
N GLY A 25 3.66 5.61 3.80
CA GLY A 25 3.44 5.07 2.46
C GLY A 25 2.38 3.96 2.44
N ALA A 26 2.32 3.13 3.49
CA ALA A 26 1.28 2.13 3.66
C ALA A 26 -0.11 2.76 3.86
N GLY A 27 -0.22 3.83 4.64
CA GLY A 27 -1.47 4.58 4.79
C GLY A 27 -1.98 5.18 3.46
N GLU A 28 -1.07 5.74 2.65
CA GLU A 28 -1.39 6.23 1.30
C GLU A 28 -1.86 5.09 0.39
N ASN A 29 -1.10 4.00 0.32
CA ASN A 29 -1.45 2.82 -0.46
C ASN A 29 -2.82 2.26 -0.07
N MET A 30 -3.11 2.15 1.23
CA MET A 30 -4.38 1.66 1.73
C MET A 30 -5.54 2.54 1.23
N THR A 31 -5.33 3.85 1.17
CA THR A 31 -6.32 4.79 0.61
C THR A 31 -6.57 4.51 -0.88
N TYR A 32 -5.54 4.27 -1.69
CA TYR A 32 -5.74 3.93 -3.11
C TYR A 32 -6.46 2.59 -3.31
N PHE A 33 -6.17 1.58 -2.49
CA PHE A 33 -6.88 0.30 -2.54
C PHE A 33 -8.36 0.44 -2.17
N GLU A 34 -8.68 1.17 -1.08
CA GLU A 34 -10.08 1.42 -0.70
C GLU A 34 -10.80 2.30 -1.73
N HIS A 35 -10.12 3.28 -2.32
CA HIS A 35 -10.71 4.12 -3.38
C HIS A 35 -11.01 3.31 -4.64
N ALA A 36 -10.09 2.44 -5.08
CA ALA A 36 -10.31 1.54 -6.20
C ALA A 36 -11.55 0.66 -5.97
N LYS A 37 -11.65 0.05 -4.78
CA LYS A 37 -12.77 -0.82 -4.39
C LYS A 37 -14.11 -0.06 -4.36
N LEU A 38 -14.17 1.08 -3.68
CA LEU A 38 -15.41 1.85 -3.59
C LEU A 38 -15.80 2.46 -4.93
N SER A 39 -14.81 2.77 -5.78
CA SER A 39 -15.06 3.28 -7.13
C SER A 39 -15.71 2.25 -8.04
N VAL A 40 -15.33 0.96 -7.96
CA VAL A 40 -16.04 -0.09 -8.72
C VAL A 40 -17.47 -0.26 -8.23
N GLU A 41 -17.70 -0.27 -6.92
CA GLU A 41 -19.06 -0.34 -6.35
C GLU A 41 -19.92 0.86 -6.80
N HIS A 42 -19.35 2.06 -6.78
CA HIS A 42 -20.00 3.28 -7.28
C HIS A 42 -20.37 3.15 -8.76
N CYS A 43 -19.45 2.70 -9.60
CA CYS A 43 -19.68 2.59 -11.04
C CYS A 43 -20.70 1.50 -11.39
N GLU A 44 -20.65 0.36 -10.69
CA GLU A 44 -21.63 -0.72 -10.88
C GLU A 44 -23.04 -0.28 -10.48
N SER A 45 -23.19 0.49 -9.40
CA SER A 45 -24.49 1.05 -9.01
C SER A 45 -25.12 1.96 -10.07
N ARG A 46 -24.32 2.44 -11.03
CA ARG A 46 -24.70 3.30 -12.15
C ARG A 46 -24.75 2.57 -13.49
N GLY A 47 -24.66 1.24 -13.50
CA GLY A 47 -24.75 0.42 -14.71
C GLY A 47 -23.45 0.23 -15.48
N PHE A 48 -22.31 0.68 -14.95
CA PHE A 48 -21.01 0.44 -15.56
C PHE A 48 -20.39 -0.85 -15.00
N SER A 49 -20.34 -1.91 -15.80
CA SER A 49 -19.71 -3.16 -15.40
C SER A 49 -18.18 -3.00 -15.35
N ARG A 50 -17.62 -2.94 -14.14
CA ARG A 50 -16.19 -2.67 -13.89
C ARG A 50 -15.51 -3.68 -12.97
N ARG A 51 -16.21 -4.74 -12.53
CA ARG A 51 -15.67 -5.76 -11.63
C ARG A 51 -14.43 -6.46 -12.15
N ALA A 52 -14.43 -6.78 -13.45
CA ALA A 52 -13.33 -7.50 -14.09
C ALA A 52 -12.05 -6.65 -14.07
N ASP A 53 -12.16 -5.37 -14.45
CA ASP A 53 -11.06 -4.40 -14.42
C ASP A 53 -10.46 -4.28 -13.00
N TYR A 54 -11.33 -4.12 -11.99
CA TYR A 54 -10.91 -4.05 -10.59
C TYR A 54 -10.23 -5.35 -10.13
N SER A 55 -10.78 -6.52 -10.48
CA SER A 55 -10.25 -7.81 -10.05
C SER A 55 -8.85 -8.06 -10.63
N ALA A 56 -8.66 -7.78 -11.91
CA ALA A 56 -7.36 -7.88 -12.58
C ALA A 56 -6.34 -6.90 -11.98
N TRP A 57 -6.76 -5.67 -11.68
CA TRP A 57 -5.90 -4.70 -11.02
C TRP A 57 -5.51 -5.12 -9.60
N ARG A 58 -6.46 -5.67 -8.83
CA ARG A 58 -6.22 -6.17 -7.47
C ARG A 58 -5.20 -7.31 -7.47
N GLU A 59 -5.35 -8.26 -8.39
CA GLU A 59 -4.42 -9.38 -8.55
C GLU A 59 -3.02 -8.89 -8.91
N LYS A 60 -2.91 -7.98 -9.88
CA LYS A 60 -1.63 -7.38 -10.29
C LYS A 60 -0.91 -6.66 -9.15
N ASN A 61 -1.65 -6.05 -8.21
CA ASN A 61 -1.10 -5.27 -7.09
C ASN A 61 -1.18 -6.01 -5.74
N GLU A 62 -1.45 -7.32 -5.74
CA GLU A 62 -1.64 -8.11 -4.52
C GLU A 62 -0.39 -8.10 -3.62
N HIS A 63 0.80 -8.15 -4.23
CA HIS A 63 2.06 -8.05 -3.49
C HIS A 63 2.15 -6.74 -2.70
N THR A 64 1.92 -5.60 -3.37
CA THR A 64 1.95 -4.28 -2.76
C THR A 64 0.87 -4.13 -1.68
N TYR A 65 -0.30 -4.75 -1.87
CA TYR A 65 -1.32 -4.81 -0.82
C TYR A 65 -0.83 -5.54 0.43
N ARG A 66 -0.17 -6.70 0.25
CA ARG A 66 0.41 -7.43 1.39
C ARG A 66 1.51 -6.64 2.10
N GLU A 67 2.40 -5.98 1.35
CA GLU A 67 3.43 -5.12 1.92
C GLU A 67 2.83 -3.94 2.70
N THR A 68 1.76 -3.34 2.17
CA THR A 68 1.00 -2.29 2.83
C THR A 68 0.44 -2.74 4.17
N VAL A 69 -0.20 -3.91 4.19
CA VAL A 69 -0.75 -4.50 5.42
C VAL A 69 0.36 -4.82 6.42
N ASN A 70 1.47 -5.39 5.95
CA ASN A 70 2.59 -5.76 6.81
C ASN A 70 3.28 -4.51 7.39
N ALA A 71 3.51 -3.46 6.62
CA ALA A 71 4.10 -2.23 7.11
C ALA A 71 3.28 -1.57 8.24
N ILE A 72 1.94 -1.67 8.17
CA ILE A 72 1.04 -1.21 9.24
C ILE A 72 1.22 -2.06 10.51
N ARG A 73 1.23 -3.39 10.36
CA ARG A 73 1.45 -4.32 11.48
C ARG A 73 2.83 -4.16 12.09
N ASP A 74 3.85 -4.00 11.27
CA ASP A 74 5.25 -3.86 11.68
C ASP A 74 5.46 -2.57 12.47
N GLU A 75 4.80 -1.47 12.09
CA GLU A 75 4.82 -0.23 12.88
C GLU A 75 4.18 -0.41 14.26
N ALA A 76 3.04 -1.12 14.33
CA ALA A 76 2.41 -1.45 15.60
C ALA A 76 3.29 -2.40 16.44
N ALA A 77 3.94 -3.38 15.82
CA ALA A 77 4.86 -4.31 16.47
C ALA A 77 6.12 -3.60 17.02
N LYS A 78 6.68 -2.63 16.29
CA LYS A 78 7.82 -1.80 16.75
C LYS A 78 7.50 -1.03 18.02
N ARG A 79 6.22 -0.73 18.26
CA ARG A 79 5.72 -0.08 19.48
C ARG A 79 5.44 -1.06 20.62
N GLY A 80 5.72 -2.35 20.42
CA GLY A 80 5.52 -3.40 21.42
C GLY A 80 4.08 -3.89 21.55
N LEU A 81 3.20 -3.55 20.60
CA LEU A 81 1.79 -3.92 20.69
C LEU A 81 1.58 -5.42 20.44
N PRO A 82 0.73 -6.12 21.21
CA PRO A 82 0.38 -7.51 20.96
C PRO A 82 -0.40 -7.68 19.66
N LYS A 83 -0.41 -8.89 19.10
CA LYS A 83 -1.06 -9.18 17.79
C LYS A 83 -2.52 -8.69 17.70
N ALA A 84 -3.30 -8.85 18.76
CA ALA A 84 -4.69 -8.39 18.77
C ALA A 84 -4.80 -6.88 18.56
N GLU A 85 -3.92 -6.09 19.19
CA GLU A 85 -3.87 -4.64 19.03
C GLU A 85 -3.31 -4.23 17.65
N GLN A 86 -2.38 -4.98 17.09
CA GLN A 86 -1.91 -4.75 15.72
C GLN A 86 -3.05 -4.89 14.69
N GLU A 87 -3.92 -5.90 14.85
CA GLU A 87 -5.10 -6.06 13.99
C GLU A 87 -6.12 -4.94 14.19
N LEU A 88 -6.26 -4.40 15.42
CA LEU A 88 -7.11 -3.23 15.67
C LEU A 88 -6.57 -2.00 14.92
N ILE A 89 -5.27 -1.73 14.99
CA ILE A 89 -4.63 -0.63 14.24
C ILE A 89 -4.79 -0.81 12.73
N LEU A 90 -4.65 -2.03 12.22
CA LEU A 90 -4.90 -2.32 10.81
C LEU A 90 -6.36 -2.05 10.43
N ALA A 91 -7.32 -2.51 11.24
CA ALA A 91 -8.74 -2.28 11.01
C ALA A 91 -9.09 -0.78 11.03
N GLU A 92 -8.52 -0.01 11.96
CA GLU A 92 -8.68 1.44 12.04
C GLU A 92 -8.07 2.15 10.83
N SER A 93 -6.89 1.69 10.37
CA SER A 93 -6.24 2.23 9.17
C SER A 93 -7.09 1.99 7.92
N ILE A 94 -7.65 0.79 7.75
CA ILE A 94 -8.60 0.46 6.67
C ILE A 94 -9.85 1.32 6.79
N LYS A 95 -10.41 1.48 8.00
CA LYS A 95 -11.60 2.30 8.23
C LYS A 95 -11.36 3.76 7.86
N ALA A 96 -10.22 4.33 8.25
CA ALA A 96 -9.85 5.70 7.91
C ALA A 96 -9.69 5.88 6.40
N ALA A 97 -8.95 4.97 5.74
CA ALA A 97 -8.79 4.96 4.28
C ALA A 97 -10.14 4.86 3.55
N LYS A 98 -11.04 4.00 4.03
CA LYS A 98 -12.40 3.85 3.51
C LYS A 98 -13.19 5.14 3.66
N THR A 99 -13.20 5.76 4.84
CA THR A 99 -13.92 7.03 5.08
C THR A 99 -13.41 8.14 4.16
N LEU A 100 -12.09 8.32 4.06
CA LEU A 100 -11.48 9.31 3.15
C LEU A 100 -11.88 9.06 1.69
N SER A 101 -11.87 7.79 1.27
CA SER A 101 -12.25 7.41 -0.09
C SER A 101 -13.73 7.64 -0.37
N GLN A 102 -14.62 7.29 0.57
CA GLN A 102 -16.06 7.56 0.48
C GLN A 102 -16.34 9.06 0.37
N GLU A 103 -15.67 9.89 1.19
CA GLU A 103 -15.79 11.33 1.10
C GLU A 103 -15.29 11.89 -0.23
N ASN A 104 -14.17 11.36 -0.74
CA ASN A 104 -13.65 11.80 -2.03
C ASN A 104 -14.63 11.48 -3.17
N ILE A 105 -15.15 10.25 -3.19
CA ILE A 105 -16.13 9.79 -4.18
C ILE A 105 -17.43 10.58 -4.07
N SER A 106 -17.92 10.88 -2.87
CA SER A 106 -19.15 11.66 -2.70
C SER A 106 -18.99 13.10 -3.18
N LYS A 107 -17.81 13.70 -2.96
CA LYS A 107 -17.52 15.09 -3.37
C LYS A 107 -17.17 15.23 -4.86
N ARG A 108 -16.43 14.26 -5.42
CA ARG A 108 -15.83 14.38 -6.78
C ARG A 108 -16.39 13.40 -7.80
N GLY A 109 -17.12 12.37 -7.36
CA GLY A 109 -17.56 11.27 -8.21
C GLY A 109 -16.41 10.39 -8.69
N VAL A 110 -16.74 9.48 -9.60
CA VAL A 110 -15.78 8.60 -10.27
C VAL A 110 -16.04 8.67 -11.79
N PRO A 111 -15.02 8.86 -12.64
CA PRO A 111 -15.21 8.85 -14.08
C PRO A 111 -15.36 7.40 -14.59
N CYS A 112 -16.55 6.83 -14.46
CA CYS A 112 -16.82 5.40 -14.68
C CYS A 112 -16.55 4.89 -16.11
N GLU A 113 -16.65 5.75 -17.12
CA GLU A 113 -16.26 5.42 -18.50
C GLU A 113 -14.74 5.21 -18.63
N LYS A 114 -13.96 5.89 -17.79
CA LYS A 114 -12.49 5.88 -17.78
C LYS A 114 -11.93 5.18 -16.55
N TYR A 115 -12.68 4.26 -15.95
CA TYR A 115 -12.29 3.59 -14.71
C TYR A 115 -10.93 2.87 -14.83
N GLY A 116 -10.62 2.26 -15.97
CA GLY A 116 -9.29 1.67 -16.22
C GLY A 116 -8.13 2.68 -16.11
N ALA A 117 -8.33 3.92 -16.56
CA ALA A 117 -7.33 4.98 -16.41
C ALA A 117 -7.18 5.43 -14.95
N VAL A 118 -8.28 5.42 -14.18
CA VAL A 118 -8.24 5.65 -12.72
C VAL A 118 -7.42 4.58 -12.02
N LEU A 119 -7.63 3.31 -12.37
CA LEU A 119 -6.84 2.19 -11.82
C LEU A 119 -5.36 2.30 -12.19
N GLN A 120 -5.03 2.70 -13.42
CA GLN A 120 -3.64 2.93 -13.82
C GLN A 120 -3.00 4.05 -12.99
N MET A 121 -3.70 5.18 -12.82
CA MET A 121 -3.23 6.28 -11.97
C MET A 121 -2.96 5.81 -10.54
N TYR A 122 -3.83 4.97 -9.96
CA TYR A 122 -3.57 4.38 -8.64
C TYR A 122 -2.32 3.52 -8.64
N SER A 123 -2.13 2.65 -9.64
CA SER A 123 -0.90 1.86 -9.77
C SER A 123 0.36 2.71 -9.84
N ASP A 124 0.31 3.88 -10.49
CA ASP A 124 1.46 4.79 -10.59
C ASP A 124 1.76 5.51 -9.26
N LEU A 125 0.76 5.65 -8.39
CA LEU A 125 0.89 6.29 -7.09
C LEU A 125 1.28 5.33 -5.96
N LEU A 126 1.09 4.02 -6.15
CA LEU A 126 1.44 3.00 -5.16
C LEU A 126 2.93 3.05 -4.81
N LYS A 127 3.23 3.21 -3.51
CA LYS A 127 4.57 3.09 -2.95
C LYS A 127 4.97 1.61 -2.88
N ARG A 128 6.24 1.31 -3.13
CA ARG A 128 6.82 -0.03 -3.08
C ARG A 128 8.04 0.00 -2.19
#